data_AF-A0A3C1P2E1-F1
#
_entry.id   AF-A0A3C1P2E1-F1
#
_cell.length_a   1.000
_cell.length_b   1.000
_cell.length_c   1.000
_cell.angle_alpha   90.00
_cell.angle_beta   90.00
_cell.angle_gamma   90.00
#
_symmetry.space_group_name_H-M   'P 1'
#
loop_
_entity.id
_entity.type
_entity.pdbx_description
1 polymer ?
#
loop_
_entity_poly.entity_id
_entity_poly.type
_entity_poly.pdbx_seq_one_letter_code
_entity_poly.pdbx_strand_id
1 'polypeptide(L)'
;MGLIYVNPQGPNGVPDPKASGRDIRETFGRMAMNDYETVALVAGGHTFGKMHGAGVDALIDGFADKFVGPDPEGAPIWQMGLGWKSSFGTGFGDDTITSGHEGAWTPTPTTWDMSYLETLFTWEWETFTTPAGALDWRPTDPAAADLVPDAHDPSKRHAPVMTTADLALRFDPIYEPIA
;
A
#
# COMPACT_ATOMS: atom_id res chain seq x y z
N MET A 1 -4.07 14.81 8.68
CA MET A 1 -4.19 15.80 7.59
C MET A 1 -2.87 15.76 6.83
N GLY A 2 -2.89 15.65 5.50
CA GLY A 2 -1.69 15.37 4.68
C GLY A 2 -1.84 14.16 3.74
N LEU A 3 -2.99 13.47 3.76
CA LEU A 3 -3.31 12.39 2.83
C LEU A 3 -3.97 12.93 1.56
N ILE A 4 -3.84 12.19 0.45
CA ILE A 4 -4.48 12.55 -0.82
C ILE A 4 -6.00 12.32 -0.74
N TYR A 5 -6.43 11.13 -0.31
CA TYR A 5 -7.84 10.73 -0.22
C TYR A 5 -8.18 10.14 1.16
N VAL A 6 -7.77 8.89 1.39
CA VAL A 6 -8.10 8.09 2.58
C VAL A 6 -6.85 7.54 3.23
N ASN A 7 -7.00 7.03 4.46
CA ASN A 7 -5.95 6.30 5.14
C ASN A 7 -5.89 4.84 4.61
N PRO A 8 -4.74 4.37 4.09
CA PRO A 8 -4.61 3.01 3.55
C PRO A 8 -4.90 1.90 4.57
N GLN A 9 -4.66 2.14 5.85
CA GLN A 9 -4.99 1.19 6.93
C GLN A 9 -6.49 1.14 7.25
N GLY A 10 -7.29 2.06 6.70
CA GLY A 10 -8.72 2.23 6.98
C GLY A 10 -9.01 3.42 7.90
N PRO A 11 -10.30 3.74 8.13
CA PRO A 11 -10.71 4.96 8.83
C PRO A 11 -10.07 5.05 10.23
N ASN A 12 -9.31 6.11 10.47
CA ASN A 12 -8.54 6.32 11.70
C ASN A 12 -7.56 5.18 12.06
N GLY A 13 -7.05 4.45 11.06
CA GLY A 13 -6.14 3.33 11.27
C GLY A 13 -6.82 2.02 11.69
N VAL A 14 -8.16 1.97 11.64
CA VAL A 14 -8.92 0.74 11.92
C VAL A 14 -9.09 -0.06 10.62
N PRO A 15 -8.63 -1.33 10.55
CA PRO A 15 -8.68 -2.14 9.35
C PRO A 15 -10.08 -2.72 9.08
N ASP A 16 -11.05 -1.83 8.81
CA ASP A 16 -12.40 -2.18 8.37
C ASP A 16 -12.57 -1.84 6.87
N PRO A 17 -12.51 -2.84 5.97
CA PRO A 17 -12.65 -2.63 4.53
C PRO A 17 -13.98 -2.00 4.12
N LYS A 18 -15.08 -2.32 4.81
CA LYS A 18 -16.41 -1.76 4.49
C LYS A 18 -16.50 -0.30 4.90
N ALA A 19 -15.92 0.05 6.04
CA ALA A 19 -15.81 1.44 6.44
C ALA A 19 -14.88 2.23 5.50
N SER A 20 -13.77 1.62 5.08
CA SER A 20 -12.86 2.19 4.09
C SER A 20 -13.57 2.47 2.76
N GLY A 21 -14.41 1.54 2.27
CA GLY A 21 -15.21 1.74 1.05
C GLY A 21 -16.11 2.98 1.08
N ARG A 22 -16.68 3.32 2.25
CA ARG A 22 -17.45 4.56 2.44
C ARG A 22 -16.57 5.81 2.30
N ASP A 23 -15.43 5.85 2.97
CA ASP A 23 -14.52 6.99 2.93
C ASP A 23 -13.91 7.16 1.52
N ILE A 24 -13.58 6.06 0.84
CA ILE A 24 -13.11 6.06 -0.55
C ILE A 24 -14.17 6.71 -1.43
N ARG A 25 -15.43 6.26 -1.35
CA ARG A 25 -16.52 6.80 -2.18
C ARG A 25 -16.73 8.29 -1.97
N GLU A 26 -16.74 8.73 -0.71
CA GLU A 26 -16.94 10.14 -0.39
C GLU A 26 -15.78 11.00 -0.92
N THR A 27 -14.54 10.56 -0.71
CA THR A 27 -13.36 11.36 -1.09
C THR A 27 -13.13 11.39 -2.60
N PHE A 28 -13.33 10.27 -3.30
CA PHE A 28 -13.30 10.23 -4.77
C PHE A 28 -14.47 11.00 -5.38
N GLY A 29 -15.67 10.92 -4.79
CA GLY A 29 -16.82 11.72 -5.20
C GLY A 29 -16.57 13.24 -5.10
N ARG A 30 -15.87 13.68 -4.04
CA ARG A 30 -15.40 15.07 -3.90
C ARG A 30 -14.32 15.46 -4.92
N MET A 31 -13.65 14.49 -5.52
CA MET A 31 -12.69 14.68 -6.62
C MET A 31 -13.28 14.30 -7.98
N ALA A 32 -14.61 14.32 -8.09
CA ALA A 32 -15.37 14.14 -9.33
C ALA A 32 -15.18 12.78 -10.02
N MET A 33 -14.92 11.72 -9.24
CA MET A 33 -14.89 10.34 -9.72
C MET A 33 -16.10 9.57 -9.17
N ASN A 34 -16.81 8.85 -10.04
CA ASN A 34 -17.89 7.95 -9.65
C ASN A 34 -17.37 6.55 -9.25
N ASP A 35 -18.27 5.63 -8.88
CA ASP A 35 -17.87 4.30 -8.39
C ASP A 35 -17.08 3.48 -9.43
N TYR A 36 -17.47 3.52 -10.72
CA TYR A 36 -16.75 2.81 -11.79
C TYR A 36 -15.35 3.39 -12.03
N GLU A 37 -15.25 4.72 -12.05
CA GLU A 37 -13.98 5.42 -12.23
C GLU A 37 -13.05 5.17 -11.04
N THR A 38 -13.60 5.11 -9.82
CA THR A 38 -12.85 4.84 -8.60
C THR A 38 -12.26 3.44 -8.62
N VAL A 39 -13.07 2.41 -8.91
CA VAL A 39 -12.56 1.03 -9.04
C VAL A 39 -11.51 0.94 -10.14
N ALA A 40 -11.74 1.56 -11.30
CA ALA A 40 -10.79 1.57 -12.41
C ALA A 40 -9.46 2.25 -12.07
N LEU A 41 -9.49 3.39 -11.35
CA LEU A 41 -8.30 4.11 -10.94
C LEU A 41 -7.48 3.34 -9.91
N VAL A 42 -8.13 2.78 -8.88
CA VAL A 42 -7.43 2.03 -7.83
C VAL A 42 -6.89 0.72 -8.38
N ALA A 43 -7.74 -0.11 -9.00
CA ALA A 43 -7.29 -1.39 -9.56
C ALA A 43 -6.24 -1.18 -10.66
N GLY A 44 -6.45 -0.22 -11.56
CA GLY A 44 -5.50 0.07 -12.63
C GLY A 44 -4.17 0.63 -12.13
N GLY A 45 -4.19 1.45 -11.07
CA GLY A 45 -2.98 1.97 -10.44
C GLY A 45 -2.20 0.88 -9.72
N HIS A 46 -2.88 0.09 -8.88
CA HIS A 46 -2.27 -0.94 -8.05
C HIS A 46 -1.98 -2.25 -8.79
N THR A 47 -2.30 -2.36 -10.09
CA THR A 47 -1.70 -3.36 -10.99
C THR A 47 -0.17 -3.20 -11.07
N PHE A 48 0.37 -2.02 -10.79
CA PHE A 48 1.80 -1.72 -10.91
C PHE A 48 2.48 -1.42 -9.58
N GLY A 49 3.76 -1.77 -9.52
CA GLY A 49 4.69 -1.34 -8.48
C GLY A 49 4.48 -2.04 -7.14
N LYS A 50 4.89 -1.34 -6.08
CA LYS A 50 4.84 -1.83 -4.69
C LYS A 50 4.78 -0.65 -3.71
N MET A 51 4.50 -0.97 -2.46
CA MET A 51 4.65 -0.08 -1.31
C MET A 51 6.04 -0.23 -0.67
N HIS A 52 6.44 0.74 0.17
CA HIS A 52 7.77 0.76 0.81
C HIS A 52 7.70 1.10 2.31
N GLY A 53 8.23 0.19 3.13
CA GLY A 53 8.11 0.11 4.58
C GLY A 53 9.13 -0.86 5.21
N ALA A 54 10.35 -0.91 4.68
CA ALA A 54 11.41 -1.84 5.14
C ALA A 54 11.90 -1.59 6.58
N GLY A 55 11.82 -0.35 7.07
CA GLY A 55 12.39 0.06 8.35
C GLY A 55 11.58 -0.42 9.55
N VAL A 56 12.22 -1.10 10.51
CA VAL A 56 11.56 -1.59 11.73
C VAL A 56 11.00 -0.44 12.58
N ASP A 57 9.70 -0.49 12.89
CA ASP A 57 8.99 0.54 13.66
C ASP A 57 9.14 1.94 13.06
N ALA A 58 9.04 2.07 11.72
CA ALA A 58 9.23 3.33 10.99
C ALA A 58 7.91 4.02 10.59
N LEU A 59 6.79 3.72 11.25
CA LEU A 59 5.48 4.24 10.84
C LEU A 59 5.45 5.79 10.87
N ILE A 60 5.20 6.37 9.70
CA ILE A 60 5.23 7.83 9.49
C ILE A 60 3.94 8.50 10.01
N ASP A 61 2.82 7.77 10.10
CA ASP A 61 1.52 8.32 10.51
C ASP A 61 1.08 7.93 11.94
N GLY A 62 2.03 7.64 12.83
CA GLY A 62 1.74 7.31 14.24
C GLY A 62 2.84 7.54 15.28
N PHE A 63 3.95 8.19 14.90
CA PHE A 63 5.15 8.51 15.70
C PHE A 63 6.14 7.36 15.97
N ALA A 64 6.86 6.97 14.92
CA ALA A 64 8.28 6.68 15.04
C ALA A 64 9.01 7.06 13.75
N ASP A 65 9.38 8.35 13.65
CA ASP A 65 10.43 8.83 12.75
C ASP A 65 11.80 8.40 13.30
N LYS A 66 12.02 7.09 13.38
CA LYS A 66 13.31 6.58 13.84
C LYS A 66 14.37 6.76 12.77
N PHE A 67 13.96 6.70 11.51
CA PHE A 67 14.89 6.61 10.39
C PHE A 67 14.69 7.66 9.30
N VAL A 68 13.53 8.31 9.20
CA VAL A 68 13.12 9.06 8.00
C VAL A 68 13.12 10.56 8.28
N GLY A 69 14.21 11.24 7.94
CA GLY A 69 14.37 12.67 8.20
C GLY A 69 13.23 13.56 7.64
N PRO A 70 13.30 14.88 7.92
CA PRO A 70 12.22 15.81 7.60
C PRO A 70 11.81 15.80 6.12
N ASP A 71 10.57 16.21 5.86
CA ASP A 71 10.05 16.44 4.52
C ASP A 71 10.85 17.53 3.77
N PRO A 72 10.66 17.71 2.44
CA PRO A 72 11.46 18.63 1.65
C PRO A 72 11.53 20.06 2.19
N GLU A 73 10.46 20.58 2.79
CA GLU A 73 10.45 21.95 3.36
C GLU A 73 11.18 22.03 4.71
N GLY A 74 11.23 20.93 5.47
CA GLY A 74 12.01 20.82 6.72
C GLY A 74 13.46 20.37 6.51
N ALA A 75 13.83 19.96 5.30
CA ALA A 75 15.14 19.40 5.00
C ALA A 75 16.26 20.46 4.97
N PRO A 76 17.50 20.11 5.39
CA PRO A 76 18.61 21.02 5.32
C PRO A 76 19.02 21.30 3.86
N ILE A 77 19.50 22.51 3.59
CA ILE A 77 19.80 23.01 2.23
C ILE A 77 20.71 22.09 1.40
N TRP A 78 21.63 21.35 2.02
CA TRP A 78 22.53 20.43 1.31
C TRP A 78 21.84 19.15 0.80
N GLN A 79 20.57 18.91 1.15
CA GLN A 79 19.73 17.90 0.50
C GLN A 79 19.11 18.39 -0.82
N MET A 80 19.39 19.64 -1.22
CA MET A 80 19.12 20.17 -2.56
C MET A 80 17.64 20.04 -3.01
N GLY A 81 16.71 20.31 -2.09
CA GLY A 81 15.27 20.24 -2.34
C GLY A 81 14.66 18.84 -2.22
N LEU A 82 15.45 17.83 -1.84
CA LEU A 82 14.95 16.52 -1.43
C LEU A 82 14.67 16.51 0.08
N GLY A 83 13.81 15.58 0.51
CA GLY A 83 13.49 15.30 1.92
C GLY A 83 13.37 13.80 2.16
N TRP A 84 12.84 13.43 3.33
CA TRP A 84 12.64 12.03 3.76
C TRP A 84 13.90 11.18 3.68
N LYS A 85 15.07 11.80 3.93
CA LYS A 85 16.34 11.08 3.92
C LYS A 85 16.29 9.98 4.97
N SER A 86 16.33 8.73 4.50
CA SER A 86 16.37 7.56 5.37
C SER A 86 17.78 7.28 5.86
N SER A 87 17.89 6.95 7.14
CA SER A 87 19.09 6.42 7.80
C SER A 87 19.00 4.91 8.05
N PHE A 88 17.91 4.26 7.62
CA PHE A 88 17.74 2.81 7.69
C PHE A 88 18.52 2.13 6.57
N GLY A 89 19.43 1.23 6.92
CA GLY A 89 20.24 0.51 5.94
C GLY A 89 20.96 1.47 4.97
N THR A 90 20.78 1.25 3.68
CA THR A 90 21.24 2.14 2.60
C THR A 90 20.35 3.36 2.39
N GLY A 91 19.10 3.32 2.86
CA GLY A 91 18.09 4.38 2.73
C GLY A 91 17.38 4.44 1.38
N PHE A 92 17.63 3.47 0.49
CA PHE A 92 17.02 3.33 -0.83
C PHE A 92 17.03 1.85 -1.27
N GLY A 93 16.41 1.54 -2.41
CA GLY A 93 16.30 0.14 -2.88
C GLY A 93 15.54 -0.73 -1.89
N ASP A 94 16.12 -1.86 -1.49
CA ASP A 94 15.56 -2.79 -0.50
C ASP A 94 15.29 -2.14 0.87
N ASP A 95 15.99 -1.06 1.22
CA ASP A 95 15.85 -0.36 2.49
C ASP A 95 14.93 0.88 2.40
N THR A 96 14.17 1.02 1.31
CA THR A 96 13.29 2.17 1.09
C THR A 96 12.13 2.19 2.08
N ILE A 97 11.84 3.37 2.62
CA ILE A 97 10.69 3.64 3.49
C ILE A 97 9.93 4.83 2.87
N THR A 98 8.63 4.68 2.69
CA THR A 98 7.79 5.77 2.16
C THR A 98 6.46 5.85 2.91
N SER A 99 5.60 4.83 2.79
CA SER A 99 4.32 4.82 3.51
C SER A 99 4.36 4.00 4.80
N GLY A 100 5.35 3.11 4.94
CA GLY A 100 5.39 2.10 6.00
C GLY A 100 4.63 0.81 5.65
N HIS A 101 3.82 0.83 4.59
CA HIS A 101 3.27 -0.38 3.99
C HIS A 101 4.35 -1.08 3.15
N GLU A 102 4.35 -2.41 3.10
CA GLU A 102 5.44 -3.16 2.44
C GLU A 102 4.90 -4.34 1.65
N GLY A 103 5.30 -4.43 0.39
CA GLY A 103 4.90 -5.50 -0.53
C GLY A 103 4.31 -4.98 -1.83
N ALA A 104 4.19 -5.87 -2.82
CA ALA A 104 3.53 -5.60 -4.08
C ALA A 104 2.18 -6.31 -4.15
N TRP A 105 1.27 -5.76 -4.94
CA TRP A 105 -0.07 -6.32 -5.12
C TRP A 105 -0.08 -7.52 -6.08
N THR A 106 0.80 -7.52 -7.09
CA THR A 106 0.72 -8.43 -8.24
C THR A 106 1.95 -9.31 -8.41
N PRO A 107 1.83 -10.51 -9.01
CA PRO A 107 2.96 -11.33 -9.44
C PRO A 107 3.81 -10.68 -10.55
N THR A 108 3.29 -9.66 -11.21
CA THR A 108 3.86 -8.98 -12.39
C THR A 108 3.89 -7.46 -12.20
N PRO A 109 4.61 -6.90 -11.20
CA PRO A 109 4.50 -5.48 -10.81
C PRO A 109 4.85 -4.44 -11.88
N THR A 110 5.45 -4.86 -12.98
CA THR A 110 5.90 -3.97 -14.07
C THR A 110 5.16 -4.22 -15.39
N THR A 111 4.09 -5.04 -15.37
CA THR A 111 3.33 -5.41 -16.56
C THR A 111 1.85 -5.12 -16.34
N TRP A 112 1.19 -4.57 -17.35
CA TRP A 112 -0.26 -4.43 -17.34
C TRP A 112 -0.93 -5.78 -17.58
N ASP A 113 -1.74 -6.23 -16.63
CA ASP A 113 -2.63 -7.38 -16.73
C ASP A 113 -3.76 -7.27 -15.68
N MET A 114 -4.53 -8.35 -15.51
CA MET A 114 -5.66 -8.41 -14.57
C MET A 114 -5.27 -8.96 -13.19
N SER A 115 -3.98 -9.19 -12.94
CA SER A 115 -3.53 -9.96 -11.78
C SER A 115 -3.83 -9.27 -10.45
N TYR A 116 -4.03 -7.94 -10.41
CA TYR A 116 -4.50 -7.24 -9.21
C TYR A 116 -5.87 -7.75 -8.76
N LEU A 117 -6.87 -7.72 -9.66
CA LEU A 117 -8.23 -8.17 -9.36
C LEU A 117 -8.27 -9.69 -9.16
N GLU A 118 -7.54 -10.45 -9.98
CA GLU A 118 -7.40 -11.89 -9.79
C GLU A 118 -6.84 -12.23 -8.41
N THR A 119 -5.78 -11.55 -7.98
CA THR A 119 -5.19 -11.74 -6.64
C THR A 119 -6.19 -11.36 -5.55
N LEU A 120 -6.84 -10.20 -5.65
CA LEU A 120 -7.81 -9.70 -4.67
C LEU A 120 -8.95 -10.69 -4.39
N PHE A 121 -9.49 -11.31 -5.45
CA PHE A 121 -10.63 -12.22 -5.36
C PHE A 121 -10.27 -13.70 -5.20
N THR A 122 -9.05 -14.13 -5.59
CA THR A 122 -8.64 -15.54 -5.48
C THR A 122 -8.36 -15.96 -4.04
N TRP A 123 -7.77 -15.08 -3.24
CA TRP A 123 -7.26 -15.43 -1.91
C TRP A 123 -8.21 -14.99 -0.80
N GLU A 124 -8.21 -15.73 0.31
CA GLU A 124 -8.74 -15.22 1.57
C GLU A 124 -7.63 -14.45 2.29
N TRP A 125 -8.00 -13.39 3.03
CA TRP A 125 -7.06 -12.40 3.55
C TRP A 125 -7.08 -12.36 5.09
N GLU A 126 -5.90 -12.29 5.70
CA GLU A 126 -5.73 -12.00 7.12
C GLU A 126 -4.88 -10.75 7.33
N THR A 127 -5.15 -10.02 8.41
CA THR A 127 -4.34 -8.86 8.80
C THR A 127 -2.98 -9.30 9.33
N PHE A 128 -1.92 -8.60 8.95
CA PHE A 128 -0.61 -8.70 9.56
C PHE A 128 0.01 -7.31 9.75
N THR A 129 1.14 -7.26 10.45
CA THR A 129 1.88 -6.02 10.69
C THR A 129 3.18 -6.04 9.88
N THR A 130 3.42 -5.00 9.08
CA THR A 130 4.64 -4.83 8.28
C THR A 130 5.87 -4.59 9.18
N PRO A 131 7.11 -4.68 8.66
CA PRO A 131 8.29 -4.31 9.43
C PRO A 131 8.19 -2.91 10.04
N ALA A 132 7.65 -1.94 9.29
CA ALA A 132 7.45 -0.57 9.78
C ALA A 132 6.28 -0.38 10.74
N GLY A 133 5.50 -1.42 11.03
CA GLY A 133 4.39 -1.37 11.97
C GLY A 133 3.04 -1.06 11.35
N ALA A 134 2.93 -1.02 10.01
CA ALA A 134 1.67 -0.76 9.33
C ALA A 134 0.78 -2.00 9.34
N LEU A 135 -0.53 -1.83 9.40
CA LEU A 135 -1.50 -2.90 9.25
C LEU A 135 -1.84 -3.10 7.77
N ASP A 136 -1.50 -4.29 7.27
CA ASP A 136 -1.76 -4.74 5.90
C ASP A 136 -2.42 -6.12 5.90
N TRP A 137 -2.75 -6.61 4.71
CA TRP A 137 -3.41 -7.89 4.50
C TRP A 137 -2.55 -8.79 3.63
N ARG A 138 -2.47 -10.06 4.00
CA ARG A 138 -1.79 -11.12 3.22
C ARG A 138 -2.74 -12.30 2.99
N PRO A 139 -2.51 -13.09 1.93
CA PRO A 139 -3.24 -14.34 1.74
C PRO A 139 -3.07 -15.30 2.90
N THR A 140 -4.13 -16.00 3.28
CA THR A 140 -4.08 -17.07 4.29
C THR A 140 -3.55 -18.38 3.72
N ASP A 141 -3.59 -18.57 2.40
CA ASP A 141 -3.13 -19.78 1.73
C ASP A 141 -1.60 -19.75 1.52
N PRO A 142 -0.84 -20.73 2.05
CA PRO A 142 0.60 -20.83 1.83
C PRO A 142 1.02 -20.93 0.36
N ALA A 143 0.13 -21.37 -0.54
CA ALA A 143 0.40 -21.41 -1.98
C ALA A 143 0.69 -20.02 -2.58
N ALA A 144 0.27 -18.95 -1.90
CA ALA A 144 0.51 -17.59 -2.34
C ALA A 144 1.87 -17.03 -1.89
N ALA A 145 2.63 -17.74 -1.05
CA ALA A 145 3.80 -17.21 -0.35
C ALA A 145 4.97 -16.76 -1.25
N ASP A 146 5.06 -17.29 -2.47
CA ASP A 146 6.18 -17.05 -3.39
C ASP A 146 5.73 -16.50 -4.76
N LEU A 147 4.53 -15.91 -4.85
CA LEU A 147 3.98 -15.44 -6.13
C LEU A 147 4.67 -14.19 -6.67
N VAL A 148 5.03 -13.28 -5.77
CA VAL A 148 5.54 -11.95 -6.12
C VAL A 148 7.07 -11.98 -6.20
N PRO A 149 7.69 -11.53 -7.30
CA PRO A 149 9.14 -11.36 -7.35
C PRO A 149 9.60 -10.24 -6.42
N ASP A 150 10.73 -10.45 -5.75
CA ASP A 150 11.40 -9.36 -5.05
C ASP A 150 11.86 -8.27 -6.03
N ALA A 151 11.87 -7.01 -5.57
CA ALA A 151 12.15 -5.85 -6.41
C ALA A 151 13.62 -5.74 -6.84
N HIS A 152 14.56 -6.29 -6.06
CA HIS A 152 15.99 -6.12 -6.26
C HIS A 152 16.77 -7.43 -6.24
N ASP A 153 16.26 -8.49 -5.61
CA ASP A 153 16.89 -9.80 -5.53
C ASP A 153 16.11 -10.88 -6.32
N PRO A 154 16.59 -11.29 -7.52
CA PRO A 154 15.87 -12.24 -8.37
C PRO A 154 15.73 -13.65 -7.76
N SER A 155 16.47 -13.94 -6.67
CA SER A 155 16.37 -15.22 -5.95
C SER A 155 15.29 -15.25 -4.88
N LYS A 156 14.70 -14.08 -4.54
CA LYS A 156 13.67 -13.94 -3.51
C LYS A 156 12.28 -13.78 -4.11
N ARG A 157 11.30 -14.22 -3.34
CA ARG A 157 9.87 -14.19 -3.65
C ARG A 157 9.10 -13.84 -2.38
N HIS A 158 7.90 -13.30 -2.56
CA HIS A 158 7.02 -12.83 -1.49
C HIS A 158 5.57 -13.19 -1.77
N ALA A 159 4.75 -13.12 -0.72
CA ALA A 159 3.31 -13.11 -0.87
C ALA A 159 2.86 -11.75 -1.42
N PRO A 160 1.76 -11.70 -2.19
CA PRO A 160 1.12 -10.44 -2.50
C PRO A 160 0.55 -9.80 -1.24
N VAL A 161 0.48 -8.47 -1.24
CA VAL A 161 0.00 -7.68 -0.11
C VAL A 161 -1.10 -6.74 -0.59
N MET A 162 -2.13 -6.56 0.24
CA MET A 162 -3.23 -5.61 0.02
C MET A 162 -3.38 -4.70 1.24
N THR A 163 -3.74 -3.45 1.02
CA THR A 163 -4.14 -2.53 2.09
C THR A 163 -5.62 -2.73 2.46
N THR A 164 -6.07 -2.13 3.57
CA THR A 164 -7.51 -2.09 3.90
C THR A 164 -8.31 -1.35 2.83
N ALA A 165 -7.73 -0.33 2.20
CA ALA A 165 -8.35 0.38 1.08
C ALA A 165 -8.51 -0.51 -0.16
N ASP A 166 -7.54 -1.39 -0.44
CA ASP A 166 -7.65 -2.37 -1.54
C ASP A 166 -8.76 -3.38 -1.27
N LEU A 167 -8.81 -3.92 -0.05
CA LEU A 167 -9.87 -4.86 0.33
C LEU A 167 -11.26 -4.23 0.27
N ALA A 168 -11.39 -2.92 0.39
CA ALA A 168 -12.66 -2.23 0.23
C ALA A 168 -13.30 -2.50 -1.14
N LEU A 169 -12.51 -2.69 -2.20
CA LEU A 169 -13.02 -2.98 -3.54
C LEU A 169 -13.75 -4.34 -3.60
N ARG A 170 -13.37 -5.29 -2.75
CA ARG A 170 -14.01 -6.61 -2.64
C ARG A 170 -15.12 -6.67 -1.59
N PHE A 171 -14.99 -5.94 -0.48
CA PHE A 171 -15.92 -6.08 0.65
C PHE A 171 -17.02 -5.02 0.70
N ASP A 172 -16.87 -3.90 -0.01
CA ASP A 172 -17.94 -2.91 -0.16
C ASP A 172 -18.97 -3.42 -1.20
N PRO A 173 -20.27 -3.44 -0.87
CA PRO A 173 -21.31 -4.04 -1.72
C PRO A 173 -21.60 -3.28 -3.03
N ILE A 174 -21.07 -2.06 -3.19
CA ILE A 174 -21.18 -1.29 -4.44
C ILE A 174 -19.94 -1.50 -5.30
N TYR A 175 -18.74 -1.60 -4.70
CA TYR A 175 -17.51 -1.84 -5.47
C TYR A 175 -17.33 -3.30 -5.89
N GLU A 176 -17.73 -4.27 -5.05
CA GLU A 176 -17.63 -5.70 -5.35
C GLU A 176 -18.24 -6.09 -6.70
N PRO A 177 -19.48 -5.69 -7.07
CA PRO A 177 -20.04 -6.05 -8.38
C PRO A 177 -19.41 -5.29 -9.57
N ILE A 178 -18.60 -4.28 -9.32
CA ILE A 178 -17.89 -3.50 -10.36
C ILE A 178 -16.49 -4.09 -10.60
N ALA A 179 -15.83 -4.53 -9.53
CA ALA A 179 -14.49 -5.12 -9.52
C ALA A 179 -14.49 -6.56 -10.05
#